data_AF-G5J728-F1
#
_entry.id   AF-G5J728-F1
#
_cell.length_a   1.000
_cell.length_b   1.000
_cell.length_c   1.000
_cell.angle_alpha   90.00
_cell.angle_beta   90.00
_cell.angle_gamma   90.00
#
_symmetry.space_group_name_H-M   'P 1'
#
loop_
_entity.id
_entity.type
_entity.pdbx_description
1 polymer ?
#
loop_
_entity_poly.entity_id
_entity_poly.type
_entity_poly.pdbx_seq_one_letter_code
_entity_poly.pdbx_strand_id
1 'polypeptide(L)'
;MTIILDNLDPEILEKLETQATSHGRSLTDEIKVILRRELIKENLEDNASQLEWHEFIDKTAGSIDDDTFVRHPQGDYPIREELE
;
A
#
# COMPACT_ATOMS: atom_id res chain seq x y z
N MET A 1 -19.19 -14.69 -9.20
CA MET A 1 -17.79 -14.83 -9.65
C MET A 1 -17.21 -16.01 -8.92
N THR A 2 -16.78 -17.03 -9.66
CA THR A 2 -16.25 -18.28 -9.12
C THR A 2 -14.75 -18.27 -9.36
N ILE A 3 -13.96 -18.52 -8.32
CA ILE A 3 -12.49 -18.59 -8.39
C ILE A 3 -12.11 -20.05 -8.16
N ILE A 4 -11.26 -20.58 -9.02
CA ILE A 4 -10.72 -21.93 -8.90
C ILE A 4 -9.26 -21.79 -8.50
N LEU A 5 -8.89 -22.43 -7.39
CA LEU A 5 -7.51 -22.48 -6.89
C LEU A 5 -6.95 -23.87 -7.23
N ASP A 6 -6.32 -23.98 -8.40
CA ASP A 6 -5.65 -25.21 -8.83
C ASP A 6 -4.20 -25.25 -8.33
N ASN A 7 -3.67 -26.47 -8.16
CA ASN A 7 -2.30 -26.72 -7.67
C ASN A 7 -1.97 -26.13 -6.30
N LEU A 8 -2.96 -26.08 -5.38
CA LEU A 8 -2.67 -25.75 -3.99
C LEU A 8 -1.78 -26.86 -3.39
N ASP A 9 -0.74 -26.46 -2.68
CA ASP A 9 0.11 -27.40 -1.94
C ASP A 9 -0.76 -28.20 -0.96
N PRO A 10 -0.67 -29.54 -0.94
CA PRO A 10 -1.42 -30.39 -0.02
C PRO A 10 -1.26 -29.98 1.46
N GLU A 11 -0.07 -29.51 1.86
CA GLU A 11 0.18 -29.06 3.23
C GLU A 11 -0.59 -27.76 3.55
N ILE A 12 -0.72 -26.87 2.56
CA ILE A 12 -1.49 -25.63 2.71
C ILE A 12 -2.97 -25.93 2.78
N LEU A 13 -3.46 -26.90 1.99
CA LEU A 13 -4.86 -27.32 2.02
C LEU A 13 -5.24 -27.86 3.42
N GLU A 14 -4.41 -28.73 3.99
CA GLU A 14 -4.63 -29.27 5.34
C GLU A 14 -4.66 -28.17 6.41
N LYS A 15 -3.72 -27.21 6.34
CA LYS A 15 -3.69 -26.06 7.26
C LYS A 15 -4.94 -25.19 7.16
N LEU A 16 -5.44 -24.95 5.94
CA LEU A 16 -6.66 -24.17 5.74
C LEU A 16 -7.90 -24.91 6.26
N GLU A 17 -7.98 -26.23 6.07
CA GLU A 17 -9.08 -27.04 6.60
C GLU A 17 -9.09 -27.08 8.13
N THR A 18 -7.91 -27.24 8.75
CA THR A 18 -7.78 -27.20 10.21
C THR A 18 -8.13 -25.82 10.78
N GLN A 19 -7.69 -24.73 10.14
CA GLN A 19 -8.11 -23.37 10.53
C GLN A 19 -9.61 -23.15 10.38
N ALA A 20 -10.20 -23.55 9.25
CA ALA A 20 -11.63 -23.41 9.01
C ALA A 20 -12.45 -24.16 10.08
N THR A 21 -12.03 -25.38 10.41
CA THR A 21 -12.62 -26.20 11.48
C THR A 21 -12.47 -25.53 12.83
N SER A 22 -11.29 -25.01 13.16
CA SER A 22 -11.03 -24.29 14.41
C SER A 22 -11.86 -23.01 14.55
N HIS A 23 -12.15 -22.34 13.44
CA HIS A 23 -12.97 -21.12 13.42
C HIS A 23 -14.47 -21.40 13.28
N GLY A 24 -14.88 -22.67 13.12
CA GLY A 24 -16.27 -23.08 12.94
C GLY A 24 -16.88 -22.60 11.62
N ARG A 25 -16.07 -22.47 10.57
CA ARG A 25 -16.46 -21.93 9.25
C ARG A 25 -16.21 -22.95 8.15
N SER A 26 -16.82 -22.72 6.99
CA SER A 26 -16.49 -23.48 5.79
C SER A 26 -15.11 -23.08 5.27
N LEU A 27 -14.40 -24.00 4.61
CA LEU A 27 -13.12 -23.73 3.94
C LEU A 27 -13.22 -22.52 3.00
N THR A 28 -14.31 -22.44 2.24
CA THR A 28 -14.58 -21.33 1.32
C THR A 28 -14.76 -19.99 2.03
N ASP A 29 -15.41 -19.98 3.19
CA ASP A 29 -15.57 -18.76 3.98
C ASP A 29 -14.26 -18.31 4.61
N GLU A 30 -13.44 -19.25 5.07
CA GLU A 30 -12.13 -18.95 5.64
C GLU A 30 -11.20 -18.34 4.57
N ILE A 31 -11.12 -18.95 3.39
CA ILE A 31 -10.36 -18.39 2.25
C ILE A 31 -10.85 -16.98 1.91
N LYS A 32 -12.16 -16.76 1.89
CA LYS A 32 -12.74 -15.44 1.61
C LYS A 32 -12.36 -14.40 2.66
N VAL A 33 -12.32 -14.79 3.94
CA VAL A 33 -11.90 -13.91 5.04
C VAL A 33 -10.42 -13.57 4.94
N ILE A 34 -9.56 -14.56 4.65
CA ILE A 34 -8.12 -14.36 4.47
C ILE A 34 -7.86 -13.38 3.32
N LEU A 35 -8.45 -13.63 2.14
CA LEU A 35 -8.28 -12.76 0.97
C LEU A 35 -8.76 -11.33 1.23
N ARG A 36 -9.89 -11.16 1.95
CA ARG A 36 -10.38 -9.83 2.34
C ARG A 36 -9.42 -9.13 3.29
N ARG A 37 -8.83 -9.86 4.24
CA ARG A 37 -7.90 -9.31 5.22
C ARG A 37 -6.62 -8.82 4.54
N GLU A 38 -6.08 -9.60 3.62
CA GLU A 38 -4.89 -9.21 2.84
C GLU A 38 -5.17 -8.00 1.96
N LEU A 39 -6.32 -7.95 1.27
CA LEU A 39 -6.70 -6.79 0.46
C LEU A 39 -6.81 -5.49 1.29
N ILE A 40 -7.35 -5.60 2.51
CA ILE A 40 -7.46 -4.46 3.43
C ILE A 40 -6.08 -4.05 3.92
N LYS A 41 -5.21 -5.01 4.23
CA LYS A 41 -3.85 -4.75 4.70
C LYS A 41 -3.01 -4.03 3.64
N GLU A 42 -3.04 -4.51 2.40
CA GLU A 42 -2.35 -3.88 1.26
C GLU A 42 -2.84 -2.44 1.06
N ASN A 43 -4.16 -2.21 1.08
CA ASN A 43 -4.71 -0.85 0.98
C ASN A 43 -4.30 0.05 2.15
N LEU A 44 -4.22 -0.48 3.37
CA LEU A 44 -3.82 0.31 4.53
C LEU A 44 -2.33 0.66 4.49
N GLU A 45 -1.47 -0.25 4.05
CA GLU A 45 -0.02 -0.02 3.93
C GLU A 45 0.29 1.02 2.84
N ASP A 46 -0.35 0.94 1.67
CA ASP A 46 -0.16 1.91 0.59
C ASP A 46 -0.65 3.31 0.98
N ASN A 47 -1.85 3.41 1.57
CA ASN A 47 -2.39 4.70 1.99
C ASN A 47 -1.62 5.29 3.18
N ALA A 48 -1.21 4.47 4.15
CA ALA A 48 -0.38 4.95 5.26
C ALA A 48 0.96 5.48 4.75
N SER A 49 1.61 4.79 3.80
CA SER A 49 2.88 5.26 3.25
C SER A 49 2.76 6.64 2.58
N GLN A 50 1.69 6.91 1.82
CA GLN A 50 1.50 8.19 1.15
C GLN A 50 1.14 9.34 2.11
N LEU A 51 0.34 9.06 3.14
CA LEU A 51 0.01 10.02 4.21
C LEU A 51 1.27 10.40 5.01
N GLU A 52 2.12 9.42 5.33
CA GLU A 52 3.40 9.65 6.02
C GLU A 52 4.35 10.53 5.19
N TRP A 53 4.40 10.35 3.87
CA TRP A 53 5.21 11.21 2.99
C TRP A 53 4.70 12.64 2.91
N HIS A 54 3.38 12.85 2.83
CA HIS A 54 2.81 14.20 2.84
C HIS A 54 3.10 14.90 4.16
N GLU A 55 2.85 14.24 5.29
CA GLU A 55 3.12 14.82 6.61
C GLU A 55 4.62 15.10 6.84
N PHE A 56 5.48 14.19 6.37
CA PHE A 56 6.93 14.38 6.41
C PHE A 56 7.37 15.60 5.59
N ILE A 57 6.85 15.76 4.37
CA ILE A 57 7.15 16.91 3.51
C ILE A 57 6.67 18.19 4.18
N ASP A 58 5.42 18.28 4.63
CA ASP A 58 4.88 19.49 5.28
C ASP A 58 5.67 19.87 6.53
N LYS A 59 6.13 18.88 7.31
CA LYS A 59 6.95 19.10 8.51
C LYS A 59 8.39 19.52 8.21
N THR A 60 8.95 19.11 7.07
CA THR A 60 10.37 19.33 6.73
C THR A 60 10.60 20.38 5.65
N ALA A 61 9.57 20.76 4.91
CA ALA A 61 9.59 21.81 3.88
C ALA A 61 9.83 23.22 4.45
N GLY A 62 9.92 23.36 5.77
CA GLY A 62 10.04 24.65 6.45
C GLY A 62 11.20 25.56 6.00
N SER A 63 12.23 25.06 5.31
CA SER A 63 13.28 25.94 4.74
C SER A 63 12.89 26.58 3.39
N ILE A 64 11.97 25.99 2.63
CA ILE A 64 11.55 26.52 1.32
C ILE A 64 10.41 27.53 1.44
N ASP A 65 9.66 27.43 2.54
CA ASP A 65 8.54 28.30 2.94
C ASP A 65 8.95 29.36 3.99
N ASP A 66 10.22 29.41 4.38
CA ASP A 66 10.75 30.44 5.27
C ASP A 66 10.79 31.79 4.52
N ASP A 67 10.10 32.80 5.03
CA ASP A 67 10.07 34.17 4.46
C ASP A 67 11.47 34.81 4.35
N THR A 68 12.43 34.35 5.15
CA THR A 68 13.83 34.80 5.10
C THR A 68 14.67 34.05 4.06
N PHE A 69 14.11 33.02 3.42
CA PHE A 69 14.79 32.25 2.40
C PHE A 69 14.98 33.07 1.12
N VAL A 70 16.20 33.56 0.91
CA VAL A 70 16.57 34.30 -0.30
C VAL A 70 16.84 33.32 -1.45
N ARG A 71 15.88 33.20 -2.37
CA ARG A 71 16.09 32.50 -3.64
C ARG A 71 17.00 33.35 -4.53
N HIS A 72 18.24 32.90 -4.68
CA HIS A 72 19.14 33.50 -5.66
C HIS A 72 18.59 33.23 -7.07
N PRO A 73 18.74 34.17 -8.01
CA PRO A 73 18.32 33.94 -9.39
C PRO A 73 19.00 32.68 -9.89
N GLN A 74 18.19 31.70 -10.28
CA GLN A 74 18.69 30.59 -11.08
C GLN A 74 19.02 31.19 -12.44
N GLY A 75 20.27 31.02 -12.90
CA GLY A 75 20.71 31.59 -14.17
C GLY A 75 19.86 31.10 -15.35
N ASP A 76 20.16 31.59 -16.53
CA ASP A 76 19.49 31.17 -17.76
C ASP A 76 19.88 29.72 -18.09
N TYR A 77 19.18 28.77 -17.48
CA TYR A 77 19.32 27.36 -17.80
C TYR A 77 18.42 27.02 -18.97
N PRO A 78 18.92 26.26 -19.96
CA PRO A 78 18.07 25.76 -21.03
C PRO A 78 17.02 24.82 -20.42
N ILE A 79 15.75 25.13 -20.67
CA ILE A 79 14.62 24.24 -20.36
C ILE A 79 14.85 22.97 -21.17
N ARG A 80 14.99 21.82 -20.47
CA ARG A 80 15.25 20.53 -21.13
C ARG A 80 13.99 19.98 -21.79
N GLU A 81 12.84 20.16 -21.15
CA GLU A 81 11.52 19.74 -21.62
C GLU A 81 10.48 20.76 -21.16
N GLU A 82 9.52 21.10 -22.03
CA GLU A 82 8.35 21.88 -21.63
C GLU A 82 7.38 20.96 -20.85
N LEU A 83 6.84 21.46 -19.74
CA LEU A 83 5.80 20.74 -19.00
C LEU A 83 4.47 20.92 -19.75
N GLU A 84 3.85 19.83 -20.19
CA GLU A 84 2.50 19.80 -20.80
C GLU A 84 1.38 20.05 -19.79
#